data_AF-A0A3M4SI91-F1
#
_entry.id   AF-A0A3M4SI91-F1
#
_cell.length_a   1.000
_cell.length_b   1.000
_cell.length_c   1.000
_cell.angle_alpha   90.00
_cell.angle_beta   90.00
_cell.angle_gamma   90.00
#
_symmetry.space_group_name_H-M   'P 1'
#
loop_
_entity.id
_entity.type
_entity.pdbx_description
1 polymer ?
#
loop_
_entity_poly.entity_id
_entity_poly.type
_entity_poly.pdbx_seq_one_letter_code
_entity_poly.pdbx_strand_id
1 'polypeptide(L)' 'MTSYALTGAVIDDEGVTTIINEFTTSAARAAEWIRFYTGNSFTGTLILITTDIDGIKAKRRVVLDR' A
#
# COMPACT_ATOMS: atom_id res chain seq x y z
N MET A 1 17.99 -3.74 -7.94
CA MET A 1 16.78 -4.48 -7.53
C MET A 1 15.74 -3.46 -7.10
N THR A 2 14.58 -3.42 -7.74
CA THR A 2 13.50 -2.52 -7.34
C THR A 2 12.82 -3.07 -6.08
N SER A 3 12.48 -2.20 -5.13
CA SER A 3 11.73 -2.55 -3.94
C SER A 3 10.45 -1.72 -3.80
N TYR A 4 9.51 -2.27 -3.05
CA TYR A 4 8.18 -1.72 -2.84
C TYR A 4 7.88 -1.72 -1.35
N ALA A 5 7.54 -0.56 -0.81
CA ALA A 5 7.04 -0.43 0.55
C ALA A 5 5.61 0.13 0.49
N LEU A 6 4.65 -0.55 1.12
CA LEU A 6 3.29 -0.06 1.25
C LEU A 6 3.05 0.31 2.71
N THR A 7 2.75 1.57 2.96
CA THR A 7 2.50 2.07 4.31
C THR A 7 1.28 2.95 4.37
N GLY A 8 0.60 3.01 5.50
CA GLY A 8 -0.54 3.90 5.70
C GLY A 8 -1.44 3.42 6.82
N ALA A 9 -2.64 4.00 6.89
CA ALA A 9 -3.66 3.61 7.83
C ALA A 9 -4.94 3.28 7.07
N VAL A 10 -5.52 2.14 7.40
CA VAL A 10 -6.80 1.68 6.86
C VAL A 10 -7.75 1.39 8.00
N ILE A 11 -9.04 1.59 7.76
CA ILE A 11 -10.14 1.29 8.68
C ILE A 11 -11.00 0.24 7.99
N ASP A 12 -11.24 -0.88 8.66
CA ASP A 12 -12.15 -1.92 8.16
C ASP A 12 -13.63 -1.57 8.41
N ASP A 13 -14.53 -2.48 8.04
CA ASP A 13 -15.96 -2.34 8.20
C ASP A 13 -16.42 -2.42 9.67
N GLU A 14 -15.61 -3.01 10.55
CA GLU A 14 -15.83 -3.00 12.00
C GLU A 14 -15.35 -1.69 12.67
N GLY A 15 -14.73 -0.79 11.89
CA GLY A 15 -14.20 0.48 12.37
C GLY A 15 -12.81 0.37 13.02
N VAL A 16 -12.14 -0.78 12.90
CA VAL A 16 -10.82 -1.01 13.46
C VAL A 16 -9.76 -0.38 12.55
N THR A 17 -8.95 0.51 13.14
CA THR A 17 -7.83 1.12 12.42
C THR A 17 -6.60 0.22 12.48
N THR A 18 -6.08 -0.13 11.32
CA THR A 18 -4.84 -0.91 11.16
C THR A 18 -3.77 -0.08 10.46
N ILE A 19 -2.56 -0.06 11.03
CA ILE A 19 -1.39 0.54 10.39
C ILE A 19 -0.71 -0.50 9.51
N ILE A 20 -0.53 -0.16 8.24
CA ILE A 20 0.11 -1.01 7.24
C ILE A 20 1.59 -0.63 7.14
N ASN A 21 2.46 -1.64 7.13
CA ASN A 21 3.90 -1.50 6.94
C ASN A 21 4.47 -2.74 6.25
N GLU A 22 4.18 -2.86 4.97
CA GLU A 22 4.53 -4.03 4.16
C GLU A 22 5.72 -3.73 3.25
N PHE A 23 6.59 -4.73 3.04
CA PHE A 23 7.77 -4.60 2.16
C PHE A 23 7.94 -5.82 1.27
N THR A 24 8.25 -5.58 0.00
CA THR A 24 8.55 -6.65 -0.96
C THR A 24 9.45 -6.16 -2.08
N THR A 25 10.11 -7.09 -2.75
CA THR A 25 10.82 -6.83 -4.02
C THR A 25 10.04 -7.35 -5.24
N SER A 26 8.84 -7.89 -5.02
CA SER A 26 7.94 -8.35 -6.07
C SER A 26 6.88 -7.31 -6.39
N ALA A 27 6.89 -6.82 -7.64
CA ALA A 27 5.87 -5.89 -8.13
C ALA A 27 4.46 -6.51 -8.07
N ALA A 28 4.34 -7.82 -8.35
CA ALA A 28 3.08 -8.53 -8.32
C ALA A 28 2.49 -8.56 -6.90
N ARG A 29 3.33 -8.82 -5.89
CA ARG A 29 2.92 -8.83 -4.48
C ARG A 29 2.46 -7.46 -3.99
N ALA A 30 3.19 -6.40 -4.37
CA ALA A 30 2.78 -5.03 -4.05
C ALA A 30 1.40 -4.67 -4.68
N ALA A 31 1.15 -5.13 -5.91
CA ALA A 31 -0.13 -4.93 -6.59
C ALA A 31 -1.28 -5.75 -5.96
N GLU A 32 -1.00 -6.94 -5.44
CA GLU A 32 -1.98 -7.74 -4.67
C GLU A 32 -2.45 -7.01 -3.40
N TRP A 33 -1.54 -6.43 -2.62
CA TRP A 33 -1.91 -5.68 -1.42
C TRP A 33 -2.81 -4.49 -1.74
N ILE A 34 -2.46 -3.69 -2.76
CA ILE A 34 -3.31 -2.56 -3.16
C ILE A 34 -4.71 -3.05 -3.56
N ARG A 35 -4.80 -4.13 -4.35
CA ARG A 35 -6.09 -4.70 -4.75
C ARG A 35 -6.90 -5.21 -3.54
N PHE A 36 -6.24 -5.83 -2.57
CA PHE A 36 -6.87 -6.27 -1.33
C PHE A 36 -7.51 -5.11 -0.58
N TYR A 37 -6.76 -4.04 -0.30
CA TYR A 37 -7.32 -2.90 0.45
C TYR A 37 -8.35 -2.11 -0.35
N THR A 38 -8.19 -2.00 -1.67
CA THR A 38 -9.17 -1.29 -2.53
C THR A 38 -10.48 -2.08 -2.69
N GLY A 39 -10.44 -3.42 -2.65
CA GLY A 39 -11.61 -4.27 -2.88
C GLY A 39 -12.46 -4.55 -1.63
N ASN A 40 -11.84 -4.62 -0.45
CA ASN A 40 -12.45 -5.18 0.77
C ASN A 40 -13.00 -4.12 1.74
N SER A 41 -13.78 -3.17 1.24
CA SER A 41 -14.49 -2.16 2.04
C SER A 41 -13.67 -1.31 3.01
N PHE A 42 -12.35 -1.34 2.91
CA PHE A 42 -11.49 -0.48 3.72
C PHE A 42 -11.67 0.98 3.32
N THR A 43 -11.55 1.86 4.30
CA THR A 43 -11.39 3.31 4.10
C THR A 43 -10.04 3.77 4.63
N GLY A 44 -9.55 4.93 4.19
CA GLY A 44 -8.29 5.50 4.67
C GLY A 44 -7.30 5.85 3.57
N THR A 45 -6.00 5.77 3.86
CA THR A 45 -4.95 6.19 2.92
C THR A 45 -3.72 5.30 3.03
N LEU A 46 -3.28 4.82 1.87
CA LEU A 46 -2.04 4.08 1.68
C LEU A 46 -1.07 4.89 0.81
N ILE A 47 0.22 4.64 0.99
CA ILE A 47 1.31 5.20 0.22
C ILE A 47 2.18 4.03 -0.22
N LEU A 48 2.22 3.79 -1.53
CA LEU A 48 3.19 2.91 -2.15
C LEU A 48 4.46 3.71 -2.45
N ILE A 49 5.60 3.23 -1.96
CA ILE A 49 6.91 3.76 -2.26
C ILE A 49 7.65 2.73 -3.10
N THR A 50 8.00 3.08 -4.33
CA THR A 50 8.85 2.27 -5.20
C THR A 50 10.25 2.84 -5.15
N THR A 51 11.26 2.02 -4.83
CA THR A 51 12.67 2.41 -4.88
C THR A 51 13.35 1.61 -5.99
N ASP A 52 13.88 2.29 -7.00
CA ASP A 52 14.59 1.63 -8.10
C ASP A 52 16.02 1.23 -7.71
N ILE A 53 16.70 0.50 -8.58
CA ILE A 53 18.09 0.06 -8.42
C ILE A 53 19.05 1.24 -8.20
N ASP A 54 18.77 2.39 -8.82
CA ASP A 54 19.56 3.62 -8.67
C ASP A 54 19.20 4.41 -7.40
N GLY A 55 18.35 3.85 -6.53
CA GLY A 55 17.92 4.48 -5.28
C GLY A 55 16.83 5.55 -5.44
N ILE A 56 16.41 5.84 -6.68
CA ILE A 56 15.33 6.78 -6.98
C ILE A 56 14.02 6.28 -6.36
N LYS A 57 13.34 7.16 -5.62
CA LYS A 57 12.08 6.85 -4.93
C LYS A 57 10.91 7.54 -5.62
N ALA A 58 9.92 6.75 -6.03
CA ALA A 58 8.61 7.24 -6.44
C ALA A 58 7.60 6.97 -5.33
N LYS A 59 6.71 7.93 -5.06
CA LYS A 59 5.62 7.79 -4.08
C LYS A 59 4.28 7.88 -4.81
N ARG A 60 3.39 6.94 -4.53
CA ARG A 60 2.01 6.93 -5.02
C ARG A 60 1.07 6.84 -3.83
N ARG A 61 0.23 7.87 -3.67
CA ARG A 61 -0.88 7.84 -2.71
C ARG A 61 -2.05 7.05 -3.30
N VAL A 62 -2.65 6.21 -2.48
CA VAL A 62 -3.87 5.45 -2.77
C VAL A 62 -4.88 5.84 -1.70
N VAL A 63 -5.95 6.52 -2.10
CA VAL A 63 -7.06 6.88 -1.22
C VAL A 63 -8.10 5.77 -1.32
N LEU A 64 -8.61 5.37 -0.16
CA LEU A 64 -9.70 4.40 -0.04
C LEU A 64 -10.91 5.18 0.46
N ASP A 65 -11.78 5.59 -0.47
CA ASP A 65 -13.02 6.31 -0.22
C ASP A 65 -14.19 5.44 -0.66
N ARG A 66 -14.58 4.50 0.19
CA ARG A 66 -15.81 3.75 -0.03
C ARG A 66 -17.00 4.43 0.61
#